data_AF-A0A7X7VC62-F1
#
_entry.id   AF-A0A7X7VC62-F1
#
_cell.length_a   1.000
_cell.length_b   1.000
_cell.length_c   1.000
_cell.angle_alpha   90.00
_cell.angle_beta   90.00
_cell.angle_gamma   90.00
#
_symmetry.space_group_name_H-M   'P 1'
#
loop_
_entity.id
_entity.type
_entity.pdbx_description
1 polymer ?
#
loop_
_entity_poly.entity_id
_entity_poly.type
_entity_poly.pdbx_seq_one_letter_code
_entity_poly.pdbx_strand_id
1 'polypeptide(L)'
;RTAVGVRADGRLLLVTVDGRQPEHSVGMSIAELAALIGELGAVEALNMDGGGSTTMVVGGRVVNGPSDLTGERPVGDALLLVRR
;
A
#
# COMPACT_ATOMS: atom_id res chain seq x y z
N ARG A 1 0.66 5.38 -1.24
CA ARG A 1 0.12 5.16 0.12
C ARG A 1 0.16 3.67 0.39
N THR A 2 0.44 3.28 1.62
CA THR A 2 0.43 1.88 2.05
C THR A 2 -0.53 1.75 3.23
N ALA A 3 -1.37 0.73 3.25
CA ALA A 3 -2.31 0.48 4.34
C ALA A 3 -2.44 -1.00 4.65
N VAL A 4 -2.76 -1.29 5.91
CA VAL A 4 -3.11 -2.62 6.40
C VAL A 4 -4.52 -2.55 6.97
N GLY A 5 -5.36 -3.51 6.60
CA GLY A 5 -6.71 -3.65 7.13
C GLY A 5 -7.03 -5.08 7.52
N VAL A 6 -8.06 -5.26 8.34
CA VAL A 6 -8.59 -6.56 8.74
C VAL A 6 -10.07 -6.59 8.41
N ARG A 7 -10.51 -7.65 7.74
CA ARG A 7 -11.93 -7.92 7.46
C ARG A 7 -12.58 -8.61 8.67
N ALA A 8 -13.91 -8.57 8.75
CA ALA A 8 -14.66 -9.25 9.82
C ALA A 8 -14.40 -10.78 9.88
N ASP A 9 -14.00 -11.40 8.77
CA ASP A 9 -13.64 -12.82 8.69
C ASP A 9 -12.17 -13.11 9.07
N GLY A 10 -11.44 -12.10 9.54
CA GLY A 10 -10.04 -12.18 9.95
C GLY A 10 -9.03 -12.12 8.80
N ARG A 11 -9.46 -11.97 7.54
CA ARG A 11 -8.53 -11.81 6.42
C ARG A 11 -7.83 -10.45 6.48
N LEU A 12 -6.51 -10.46 6.26
CA LEU A 12 -5.71 -9.25 6.10
C LEU A 12 -5.89 -8.65 4.71
N LEU A 13 -5.97 -7.34 4.65
CA LEU A 13 -5.89 -6.53 3.45
C LEU A 13 -4.56 -5.77 3.49
N LEU A 14 -3.68 -6.02 2.52
CA LEU A 14 -2.46 -5.26 2.31
C LEU A 14 -2.66 -4.43 1.05
N VAL A 15 -2.72 -3.11 1.19
CA VAL A 15 -3.11 -2.20 0.12
C VAL A 15 -1.98 -1.23 -0.17
N THR A 16 -1.57 -1.15 -1.43
CA THR A 16 -0.69 -0.09 -1.94
C THR A 16 -1.40 0.70 -3.03
N VAL A 17 -1.29 2.02 -2.95
CA VAL A 17 -1.81 2.95 -3.95
C VAL A 17 -0.65 3.77 -4.48
N ASP A 18 -0.34 3.62 -5.77
CA ASP A 18 0.66 4.45 -6.47
C ASP A 18 0.27 5.93 -6.44
N GLY A 19 1.24 6.82 -6.63
CA GLY A 19 0.95 8.25 -6.64
C GLY A 19 2.02 9.06 -7.33
N ARG A 20 1.73 10.36 -7.52
CA ARG A 20 2.62 11.33 -8.19
C ARG A 20 3.01 10.97 -9.63
N GLN A 21 2.19 10.17 -10.30
CA GLN A 21 2.37 9.76 -11.69
C GLN A 21 1.11 10.18 -12.48
N PRO A 22 1.04 11.42 -13.01
CA PRO A 22 -0.19 11.98 -13.57
C PRO A 22 -0.90 11.12 -14.61
N GLU A 23 -0.14 10.36 -15.41
CA GLU A 23 -0.67 9.49 -16.47
C GLU A 23 -1.06 8.08 -16.00
N HIS A 24 -0.72 7.70 -14.77
CA HIS A 24 -0.95 6.34 -14.22
C HIS A 24 -1.74 6.37 -12.92
N SER A 25 -1.24 7.09 -11.90
CA SER A 25 -1.91 7.29 -10.63
C SER A 25 -1.49 8.60 -9.97
N VAL A 26 -2.47 9.47 -9.72
CA VAL A 26 -2.26 10.70 -8.93
C VAL A 26 -2.14 10.42 -7.43
N GLY A 27 -2.57 9.25 -6.98
CA GLY A 27 -2.59 8.83 -5.58
C GLY A 27 -3.87 9.19 -4.85
N MET A 28 -3.83 9.03 -3.52
CA MET A 28 -4.98 9.24 -2.64
C MET A 28 -4.58 10.06 -1.40
N SER A 29 -5.50 10.94 -1.01
CA SER A 29 -5.57 11.51 0.33
C SER A 29 -5.84 10.42 1.37
N ILE A 30 -5.67 10.76 2.64
CA ILE A 30 -5.95 9.83 3.74
C ILE A 30 -7.45 9.45 3.78
N ALA A 31 -8.33 10.42 3.49
CA ALA A 31 -9.77 10.17 3.49
C ALA A 31 -10.20 9.24 2.34
N GLU A 32 -9.65 9.42 1.13
CA GLU A 32 -9.90 8.53 -0.01
C GLU A 32 -9.37 7.12 0.26
N LEU A 33 -8.18 6.99 0.86
CA LEU A 33 -7.64 5.69 1.27
C LEU A 33 -8.53 5.00 2.32
N ALA A 34 -9.04 5.76 3.28
CA ALA A 34 -9.96 5.25 4.31
C ALA A 34 -11.28 4.77 3.69
N ALA A 35 -11.83 5.51 2.72
CA ALA A 35 -13.00 5.09 1.97
C ALA A 35 -12.73 3.80 1.18
N LEU A 36 -11.63 3.75 0.41
CA LEU A 36 -11.23 2.58 -0.38
C LEU A 36 -11.09 1.32 0.49
N ILE A 37 -10.35 1.40 1.61
CA ILE A 37 -10.11 0.21 2.44
C ILE A 37 -11.40 -0.25 3.14
N GLY A 38 -12.32 0.67 3.45
CA GLY A 38 -13.67 0.36 3.90
C GLY A 38 -14.51 -0.35 2.82
N GLU A 39 -14.46 0.13 1.57
CA GLU A 39 -15.13 -0.52 0.42
C GLU A 39 -14.59 -1.93 0.15
N LEU A 40 -13.28 -2.15 0.38
CA LEU A 40 -12.66 -3.49 0.34
C LEU A 40 -13.08 -4.40 1.52
N GLY A 41 -13.84 -3.88 2.47
CA GLY A 41 -14.44 -4.62 3.58
C GLY A 41 -13.62 -4.67 4.85
N ALA A 42 -12.64 -3.76 5.03
CA ALA A 42 -11.95 -3.63 6.31
C ALA A 42 -12.92 -3.13 7.39
N VAL A 43 -12.92 -3.79 8.54
CA VAL A 43 -13.60 -3.31 9.76
C VAL A 43 -12.66 -2.46 10.62
N GLU A 44 -11.36 -2.70 10.52
CA GLU A 44 -10.30 -1.92 11.14
C GLU A 44 -9.17 -1.75 10.12
N ALA A 45 -8.53 -0.58 10.12
CA ALA A 45 -7.44 -0.27 9.19
C ALA A 45 -6.44 0.75 9.77
N LEU A 46 -5.20 0.67 9.30
CA LEU A 46 -4.10 1.57 9.64
C LEU A 46 -3.40 2.03 8.37
N ASN A 47 -3.15 3.34 8.26
CA ASN A 47 -2.25 3.88 7.24
C ASN A 47 -0.79 3.72 7.69
N MET A 48 0.04 3.17 6.81
CA MET A 48 1.49 2.99 6.98
C MET A 48 2.27 4.13 6.31
N ASP A 49 3.60 4.01 6.26
CA ASP A 49 4.42 4.95 5.49
C ASP A 49 4.01 4.95 4.00
N GLY A 50 4.13 6.10 3.36
CA GLY A 50 3.62 6.36 2.02
C GLY A 50 4.63 7.05 1.11
N GLY A 51 4.12 7.76 0.10
CA GLY A 51 4.97 8.46 -0.86
C GLY A 51 5.93 7.53 -1.57
N GLY A 52 7.22 7.91 -1.66
CA GLY A 52 8.26 7.12 -2.31
C GLY A 52 8.54 5.79 -1.62
N SER A 53 8.16 5.65 -0.34
CA SER A 53 8.32 4.40 0.43
C SER A 53 7.27 3.34 0.08
N THR A 54 6.19 3.68 -0.62
CA THR A 54 5.16 2.69 -1.00
C THR A 54 5.73 1.72 -2.06
N THR A 55 6.01 0.50 -1.62
CA THR A 55 6.45 -0.60 -2.48
C THR A 55 5.72 -1.90 -2.08
N MET A 56 5.17 -2.62 -3.06
CA MET A 56 4.68 -3.99 -2.91
C MET A 56 5.52 -4.93 -3.78
N VAL A 57 6.00 -6.02 -3.17
CA VAL A 57 6.77 -7.05 -3.85
C VAL A 57 6.02 -8.38 -3.78
N VAL A 58 5.79 -9.00 -4.95
CA VAL A 58 5.17 -10.32 -5.06
C VAL A 58 6.08 -11.21 -5.91
N GLY A 59 6.47 -12.37 -5.39
CA GLY A 59 7.35 -13.29 -6.11
C GLY A 59 8.72 -12.70 -6.46
N GLY A 60 9.27 -11.82 -5.60
CA GLY A 60 10.56 -11.16 -5.82
C GLY A 60 10.53 -10.03 -6.86
N ARG A 61 9.34 -9.59 -7.28
CA ARG A 61 9.17 -8.49 -8.24
C ARG A 61 8.32 -7.39 -7.63
N VAL A 62 8.75 -6.13 -7.82
CA VAL A 62 7.91 -4.97 -7.52
C VAL A 62 6.70 -5.00 -8.46
N VAL A 63 5.49 -4.88 -7.89
CA VAL A 63 4.22 -4.96 -8.64
C VAL A 63 3.46 -3.64 -8.73
N ASN A 64 3.95 -2.61 -8.06
CA ASN A 64 3.41 -1.25 -8.11
C ASN A 64 4.43 -0.29 -8.75
N GLY A 65 4.08 0.99 -8.91
CA GLY A 65 4.98 2.04 -9.41
C GLY A 65 5.49 2.94 -8.28
N PRO A 66 6.71 2.71 -7.73
CA PRO A 66 7.35 3.62 -6.79
C PRO A 66 7.39 5.06 -7.32
N SER A 67 7.12 6.04 -6.45
CA SER A 67 6.91 7.43 -6.88
C SER A 67 8.16 8.31 -6.92
N ASP A 68 9.29 7.82 -6.41
CA ASP A 68 10.56 8.56 -6.48
C ASP A 68 11.18 8.42 -7.87
N LEU A 69 11.82 9.49 -8.37
CA LEU A 69 12.46 9.51 -9.69
C LEU A 69 13.59 8.48 -9.83
N THR A 70 14.17 8.06 -8.71
CA THR A 70 15.23 7.05 -8.65
C THR A 70 14.70 5.61 -8.55
N GLY A 71 13.39 5.42 -8.54
CA GLY A 71 12.75 4.11 -8.39
C GLY A 71 12.42 3.76 -6.94
N GLU A 72 12.61 2.48 -6.58
CA GLU A 72 12.35 1.98 -5.22
C GLU A 72 13.24 2.68 -4.18
N ARG A 73 12.63 3.14 -3.08
CA ARG A 73 13.32 3.81 -1.98
C ARG A 73 13.79 2.80 -0.92
N PRO A 74 15.03 2.90 -0.41
CA PRO A 74 15.44 2.20 0.80
C PRO A 74 14.59 2.59 2.01
N VAL A 75 14.00 1.62 2.69
CA VAL A 75 13.15 1.81 3.89
C VAL A 75 13.79 1.18 5.12
N GLY A 76 13.41 1.65 6.32
CA GLY A 76 13.95 1.15 7.59
C GLY A 76 13.40 -0.20 8.03
N ASP A 77 12.17 -0.51 7.61
CA ASP A 77 11.43 -1.72 7.97
C ASP A 77 10.39 -2.08 6.90
N ALA A 78 9.87 -3.31 6.95
CA ALA A 78 8.89 -3.81 6.00
C ALA A 78 7.94 -4.84 6.65
N LEU A 79 6.72 -4.93 6.14
CA LEU A 79 5.79 -6.00 6.47
C LEU A 79 5.97 -7.17 5.50
N LEU A 80 6.34 -8.34 6.02
CA LEU A 80 6.60 -9.54 5.21
C LEU A 80 5.55 -10.61 5.46
N LEU A 81 4.95 -11.12 4.38
CA LEU A 81 4.12 -12.33 4.43
C LEU A 81 5.01 -13.56 4.20
N VAL A 82 5.38 -14.23 5.29
CA VAL A 82 6.24 -15.43 5.25
C VAL A 82 5.43 -16.70 5.39
N ARG A 83 5.82 -17.75 4.67
CA ARG A 83 5.28 -19.10 4.88
C ARG A 83 5.90 -19.66 6.16
N ARG A 84 5.09 -20.29 7.01
CA ARG A 84 5.57 -21.10 8.12
C ARG A 84 6.12 -22.43 7.64
#